data_AF-A0A534SN17-F1
#
_entry.id   AF-A0A534SN17-F1
#
_cell.length_a   1.000
_cell.length_b   1.000
_cell.length_c   1.000
_cell.angle_alpha   90.00
_cell.angle_beta   90.00
_cell.angle_gamma   90.00
#
_symmetry.space_group_name_H-M   'P 1'
#
loop_
_entity.id
_entity.type
_entity.pdbx_description
1 polymer ?
#
loop_
_entity_poly.entity_id
_entity_poly.type
_entity_poly.pdbx_seq_one_letter_code
_entity_poly.pdbx_strand_id
1 'polypeptide(L)'
;MLESKNYCIETIYKNDAIHSVLPWTAQHADDIRRLMGDDFWPYGVDANRHTLETFLRYSFEQGLTQKHSNIEDLFPKETLDS
;
A
#
# COMPACT_ATOMS: atom_id res chain seq x y z
N MET A 1 -8.52 -4.28 11.62
CA MET A 1 -7.20 -4.27 10.93
C MET A 1 -6.89 -2.90 10.36
N LEU A 2 -7.80 -2.27 9.61
CA LEU A 2 -7.60 -0.90 9.08
C LEU A 2 -7.34 0.14 10.19
N GLU A 3 -8.14 0.10 11.25
CA GLU A 3 -7.97 0.99 12.42
C GLU A 3 -6.62 0.77 13.11
N SER A 4 -6.20 -0.49 13.26
CA SER A 4 -4.89 -0.83 13.81
C SER A 4 -3.75 -0.33 12.91
N LYS A 5 -3.88 -0.43 11.57
CA LYS A 5 -2.91 0.14 10.61
C LYS A 5 -2.80 1.65 10.82
N ASN A 6 -3.92 2.34 10.79
CA ASN A 6 -3.97 3.80 10.91
C ASN A 6 -3.38 4.26 12.25
N TYR A 7 -3.72 3.57 13.34
CA TYR A 7 -3.15 3.84 14.65
C TYR A 7 -1.63 3.69 14.65
N CYS A 8 -1.08 2.60 14.09
CA CYS A 8 0.36 2.41 13.99
C CYS A 8 1.04 3.49 13.14
N ILE A 9 0.47 3.84 11.99
CA ILE A 9 1.03 4.88 11.10
C ILE A 9 1.01 6.24 11.80
N GLU A 10 -0.10 6.62 12.43
CA GLU A 10 -0.17 7.87 13.19
C GLU A 10 0.86 7.92 14.32
N THR A 11 1.04 6.79 15.00
CA THR A 11 1.96 6.67 16.14
C THR A 11 3.42 6.86 15.72
N ILE A 12 3.80 6.51 14.49
CA ILE A 12 5.13 6.81 13.95
C ILE A 12 5.38 8.34 13.88
N TYR A 13 4.35 9.14 13.64
CA TYR A 13 4.46 10.60 13.56
C TYR A 13 4.24 11.30 14.91
N LYS A 14 3.69 10.61 15.91
CA LYS A 14 3.57 11.14 17.27
C LYS A 14 4.93 11.02 17.94
N ASN A 15 5.56 12.16 18.20
CA ASN A 15 6.86 12.22 18.90
C ASN A 15 6.68 12.18 20.44
N ASP A 16 5.67 11.47 20.92
CA ASP A 16 5.35 11.36 22.35
C ASP A 16 5.97 10.11 23.00
N ALA A 17 6.41 9.11 22.21
CA ALA A 17 7.18 7.97 22.67
C ALA A 17 8.13 7.39 21.60
N ILE A 18 9.16 6.68 22.05
CA ILE A 18 10.09 5.96 21.18
C ILE A 18 9.46 4.62 20.80
N HIS A 19 8.92 4.54 19.58
CA HIS A 19 8.31 3.33 19.02
C HIS A 19 9.30 2.43 18.28
N SER A 20 10.54 2.89 18.09
CA SER A 20 11.61 2.20 17.39
C SER A 20 12.97 2.59 17.97
N VAL A 21 13.91 1.67 18.01
CA VAL A 21 15.30 1.93 18.44
C VAL A 21 16.18 2.52 17.33
N LEU A 22 15.61 2.73 16.13
CA LEU A 22 16.37 3.24 15.00
C LEU A 22 16.68 4.74 15.18
N PRO A 23 17.92 5.17 14.92
CA PRO A 23 18.28 6.58 14.97
C PRO A 23 17.55 7.36 13.86
N TRP A 24 17.26 8.63 14.13
CA TRP A 24 16.63 9.56 13.18
C TRP A 24 15.26 9.14 12.63
N THR A 25 14.55 8.25 13.33
CA THR A 25 13.23 7.74 12.90
C THR A 25 12.23 8.86 12.59
N ALA A 26 12.18 9.93 13.38
CA ALA A 26 11.29 11.05 13.14
C ALA A 26 11.57 11.76 11.80
N GLN A 27 12.83 12.09 11.52
CA GLN A 27 13.23 12.70 10.25
C GLN A 27 12.92 11.77 9.07
N HIS A 28 13.18 10.47 9.22
CA HIS A 28 12.86 9.50 8.18
C HIS A 28 11.35 9.36 7.95
N ALA A 29 10.53 9.41 9.00
CA ALA A 29 9.08 9.40 8.87
C ALA A 29 8.59 10.60 8.05
N ASP A 30 9.10 11.81 8.35
CA ASP A 30 8.75 13.03 7.61
C ASP A 30 9.17 12.94 6.13
N ASP A 31 10.36 12.43 5.85
CA ASP A 31 10.85 12.25 4.48
C ASP A 31 10.01 11.23 3.69
N ILE A 32 9.63 10.12 4.31
CA ILE A 32 8.75 9.11 3.71
C ILE A 32 7.39 9.72 3.41
N ARG A 33 6.79 10.44 4.36
CA ARG A 33 5.48 11.09 4.17
C ARG A 33 5.51 12.10 3.03
N ARG A 34 6.56 12.91 2.95
CA ARG A 34 6.73 13.89 1.88
C ARG A 34 6.85 13.23 0.51
N LEU A 35 7.52 12.08 0.43
CA LEU A 35 7.75 11.37 -0.83
C LEU A 35 6.56 10.50 -1.27
N MET A 36 5.99 9.75 -0.33
CA MET A 36 5.02 8.69 -0.60
C MET A 36 3.58 9.08 -0.27
N GLY A 37 3.38 10.20 0.44
CA GLY A 37 2.07 10.66 0.91
C GLY A 37 1.67 10.08 2.27
N ASP A 38 0.40 10.29 2.62
CA ASP A 38 -0.13 9.95 3.95
C ASP A 38 -0.50 8.46 4.12
N ASP A 39 -0.93 7.81 3.04
CA ASP A 39 -1.21 6.37 3.02
C ASP A 39 -0.35 5.67 1.95
N PHE A 40 0.85 5.30 2.35
CA PHE A 40 1.81 4.58 1.52
C PHE A 40 1.52 3.07 1.42
N TRP A 41 0.57 2.55 2.21
CA TRP A 41 0.11 1.15 2.16
C TRP A 41 -1.42 1.10 2.09
N PRO A 42 -2.02 1.54 0.98
CA PRO A 42 -3.47 1.43 0.78
C PRO A 42 -3.91 -0.03 0.90
N TYR A 43 -5.03 -0.25 1.56
CA TYR A 43 -5.58 -1.58 1.79
C TYR A 43 -6.81 -1.81 0.91
N GLY A 44 -7.01 -3.07 0.49
CA GLY A 44 -8.14 -3.45 -0.36
C GLY A 44 -7.84 -3.29 -1.85
N VAL A 45 -8.68 -3.93 -2.67
CA VAL A 45 -8.51 -3.97 -4.13
C VAL A 45 -8.81 -2.61 -4.75
N ASP A 46 -9.88 -1.93 -4.31
CA ASP A 46 -10.31 -0.67 -4.92
C ASP A 46 -9.29 0.45 -4.72
N ALA A 47 -8.73 0.59 -3.52
CA ALA A 47 -7.67 1.56 -3.26
C ALA A 47 -6.39 1.29 -4.07
N ASN A 48 -6.16 0.03 -4.47
CA ASN A 48 -5.01 -0.41 -5.26
C ASN A 48 -5.33 -0.64 -6.74
N ARG A 49 -6.55 -0.39 -7.21
CA ARG A 49 -7.03 -0.81 -8.52
C ARG A 49 -6.15 -0.31 -9.65
N HIS A 50 -5.80 0.97 -9.63
CA HIS A 50 -4.92 1.58 -10.64
C HIS A 50 -3.54 0.92 -10.70
N THR A 51 -2.95 0.63 -9.55
CA THR A 51 -1.64 -0.04 -9.43
C THR A 51 -1.72 -1.46 -9.97
N LEU A 52 -2.75 -2.21 -9.58
CA LEU A 52 -2.96 -3.60 -10.01
C LEU A 52 -3.24 -3.69 -11.51
N GLU A 53 -4.11 -2.85 -12.07
CA GLU A 53 -4.38 -2.80 -13.51
C GLU A 53 -3.11 -2.46 -14.31
N THR A 54 -2.32 -1.51 -13.79
CA THR A 54 -1.05 -1.13 -14.42
C THR A 54 -0.03 -2.27 -14.39
N PHE A 55 0.08 -2.97 -13.26
CA PHE A 55 0.93 -4.14 -13.14
C PHE A 55 0.53 -5.25 -14.12
N LEU A 56 -0.77 -5.55 -14.23
CA LEU A 56 -1.28 -6.58 -15.13
C LEU A 56 -1.05 -6.23 -16.60
N ARG A 57 -1.30 -4.96 -16.97
CA ARG A 57 -1.03 -4.46 -18.32
C ARG A 57 0.44 -4.64 -18.69
N TYR A 58 1.36 -4.16 -17.85
CA TYR A 58 2.80 -4.28 -18.15
C TYR A 58 3.29 -5.72 -18.10
N SER A 59 2.77 -6.56 -17.19
CA SER A 59 3.11 -7.98 -17.14
C SER A 59 2.74 -8.70 -18.44
N PHE A 60 1.62 -8.34 -19.05
CA PHE A 60 1.22 -8.88 -20.35
C PHE A 60 2.07 -8.30 -21.49
N GLU A 61 2.25 -6.98 -21.54
CA GLU A 61 3.04 -6.31 -22.59
C GLU A 61 4.50 -6.80 -22.63
N GLN A 62 5.06 -7.15 -21.47
CA GLN A 62 6.42 -7.67 -21.34
C GLN A 62 6.50 -9.20 -21.50
N GLY A 63 5.38 -9.88 -21.76
CA GLY A 63 5.33 -11.33 -21.97
C GLY A 63 5.56 -12.16 -20.71
N LEU A 64 5.42 -11.57 -19.51
CA LEU A 64 5.49 -12.30 -18.24
C LEU A 64 4.24 -13.15 -18.01
N THR A 65 3.11 -12.78 -18.62
CA THR A 65 1.87 -13.55 -18.62
C THR A 65 1.42 -13.89 -20.04
N GLN A 66 0.82 -15.07 -20.21
CA GLN A 66 0.31 -15.53 -21.52
C GLN A 66 -0.99 -14.82 -21.93
N LYS A 67 -1.70 -14.23 -20.97
CA LYS A 67 -2.96 -13.51 -21.17
C LYS A 67 -2.98 -12.22 -20.36
N HIS A 68 -3.73 -11.24 -20.86
CA HIS A 68 -4.08 -10.03 -20.14
C HIS A 68 -5.27 -10.33 -19.20
N SER A 69 -4.98 -10.66 -17.94
CA SER A 69 -6.01 -10.92 -16.92
C SER A 69 -6.59 -9.62 -16.36
N ASN A 70 -7.85 -9.65 -15.94
CA ASN A 70 -8.46 -8.56 -15.18
C ASN A 70 -8.31 -8.83 -13.67
N ILE A 71 -8.55 -7.80 -12.85
CA ILE A 71 -8.47 -7.91 -11.38
C ILE A 71 -9.49 -8.93 -10.86
N GLU A 72 -10.68 -8.97 -11.45
CA GLU A 72 -11.78 -9.84 -11.07
C GLU A 72 -11.48 -11.32 -11.36
N ASP A 73 -10.48 -11.61 -12.21
CA ASP A 73 -10.01 -12.98 -12.47
C ASP A 73 -9.03 -13.47 -11.39
N LEU A 74 -8.44 -12.55 -10.62
CA LEU A 74 -7.36 -12.83 -9.66
C LEU A 74 -7.86 -12.92 -8.21
N PHE A 75 -8.93 -12.19 -7.91
CA PHE A 75 -9.46 -12.07 -6.56
C PHE A 75 -10.86 -12.67 -6.48
N PRO A 76 -11.16 -13.50 -5.45
CA PRO A 76 -12.53 -13.91 -5.16
C PRO A 76 -13.44 -12.69 -4.94
N LYS A 77 -14.71 -12.79 -5.35
CA LYS A 77 -15.66 -11.66 -5.30
C LYS A 77 -15.81 -11.08 -3.89
N GLU A 78 -15.76 -11.95 -2.89
CA GLU A 78 -15.88 -11.60 -1.47
C GLU A 78 -14.75 -10.68 -1.00
N THR A 79 -13.62 -10.66 -1.70
CA THR A 79 -12.45 -9.82 -1.38
C THR A 79 -12.42 -8.49 -2.12
N LEU A 80 -13.34 -8.28 -3.08
CA LEU A 80 -13.41 -7.04 -3.86
C LEU A 80 -14.10 -5.90 -3.08
N ASP A 81 -15.07 -6.22 -2.22
CA ASP A 81 -15.89 -5.26 -1.47
C ASP A 81 -15.29 -4.88 -0.09
N SER A 82 -14.06 -5.31 0.22
CA SER A 82 -13.41 -5.17 1.54
C SER A 82 -12.48 -3.97 1.68
#